data_AF-A0A6A5K0X7-F1
#
_entry.id   AF-A0A6A5K0X7-F1
#
_cell.length_a   1.000
_cell.length_b   1.000
_cell.length_c   1.000
_cell.angle_alpha   90.00
_cell.angle_beta   90.00
_cell.angle_gamma   90.00
#
_symmetry.space_group_name_H-M   'P 1'
#
loop_
_entity.id
_entity.type
_entity.pdbx_description
1 polymer ?
#
loop_
_entity_poly.entity_id
_entity_poly.type
_entity_poly.pdbx_seq_one_letter_code
_entity_poly.pdbx_strand_id
1 'polypeptide(L)'
;MFRGVGPLHAPRTTSKARRIIRRSRGPTTTIDDLPNELLLYIGAQFTNLDRNWDLANLALVSKRWRPIAQEWLLKVPRFNITFIDRYMWQLGHRPELLSQVKSLEIWSTSDGRVQRDERGRSKSEYVPIPAPDRITQDKEFMDQCEAIIKYFTRERDGPFRYNSRRWRRALVQDVVPALFGTLLCALPHLRELKLGDAWLLDFPIFASTHSAGAQLRSVPPKGWKHDFLLDALRPLLPQLTLLEVPADMTTMYYPGSARGFFDFTRFENLTEIGVTMRAIQGFVPFGISRPWTLPNPTEMFPPTLELLKISEATHYSANFVKDVCLAKKTAGLPLLRRIEVYHVETLDNTIDDASLVHCLSPIDDVHVACEGAEIALYLYFPPCSMRTWESGGGSPWRLRNEPKALRSGEVACWRKDMGPLGVLEKMGKRVEVEWDADGDAVMV
;
A
#
# COMPACT_ATOMS: atom_id res chain seq x y z
N MET A 1 59.31 51.61 -25.69
CA MET A 1 60.04 52.04 -26.91
C MET A 1 60.35 50.80 -27.74
N PHE A 2 60.37 50.93 -29.08
CA PHE A 2 60.58 49.87 -30.10
C PHE A 2 59.50 48.77 -30.11
N ARG A 3 58.80 48.49 -31.23
CA ARG A 3 59.22 48.00 -32.58
C ARG A 3 59.91 46.62 -32.47
N GLY A 4 59.52 45.56 -33.19
CA GLY A 4 58.39 45.37 -34.11
C GLY A 4 58.70 44.36 -35.21
N VAL A 5 57.90 43.28 -35.30
CA VAL A 5 57.85 42.24 -36.35
C VAL A 5 56.41 41.65 -36.28
N GLY A 6 55.72 41.18 -37.33
CA GLY A 6 55.99 41.11 -38.78
C GLY A 6 55.18 39.93 -39.37
N PRO A 7 54.26 40.13 -40.33
CA PRO A 7 53.23 39.12 -40.65
C PRO A 7 53.70 38.08 -41.67
N LEU A 8 53.47 36.79 -41.37
CA LEU A 8 53.64 35.69 -42.32
C LEU A 8 52.34 35.41 -43.08
N HIS A 9 52.42 35.44 -44.42
CA HIS A 9 51.32 35.06 -45.30
C HIS A 9 51.02 33.56 -45.21
N ALA A 10 49.75 33.19 -45.03
CA ALA A 10 49.23 31.85 -45.29
C ALA A 10 48.54 31.80 -46.68
N PRO A 11 48.57 30.65 -47.40
CA PRO A 11 48.08 30.61 -48.78
C PRO A 11 46.56 30.51 -48.87
N ARG A 12 45.97 31.18 -49.88
CA ARG A 12 44.57 30.98 -50.29
C ARG A 12 44.37 29.56 -50.84
N THR A 13 43.76 28.66 -50.07
CA THR A 13 43.20 27.41 -50.60
C THR A 13 41.88 27.69 -51.33
N THR A 14 41.76 27.19 -52.55
CA THR A 14 40.63 27.46 -53.43
C THR A 14 39.37 26.71 -53.00
N SER A 15 38.26 27.45 -52.88
CA SER A 15 36.94 26.88 -52.55
C SER A 15 36.44 25.97 -53.66
N LYS A 16 36.55 24.65 -53.47
CA LYS A 16 35.75 23.69 -54.25
C LYS A 16 34.31 23.74 -53.73
N ALA A 17 33.42 24.32 -54.54
CA ALA A 17 31.99 24.37 -54.27
C ALA A 17 31.39 22.96 -54.15
N ARG A 18 31.31 22.44 -52.92
CA ARG A 18 30.47 21.27 -52.61
C ARG A 18 29.01 21.68 -52.80
N ARG A 19 28.41 21.21 -53.89
CA ARG A 19 26.97 21.35 -54.18
C ARG A 19 26.19 20.58 -53.11
N ILE A 20 25.86 21.24 -52.01
CA ILE A 20 25.07 20.65 -50.92
C ILE A 20 23.71 20.30 -51.50
N ILE A 21 23.47 19.01 -51.70
CA ILE A 21 22.14 18.48 -51.98
C ILE A 21 21.34 18.70 -50.71
N ARG A 22 20.62 19.83 -50.63
CA ARG A 22 19.52 20.03 -49.69
C ARG A 22 18.43 19.02 -50.04
N ARG A 23 18.60 17.76 -49.60
CA ARG A 23 17.46 16.88 -49.38
C ARG A 23 16.55 17.64 -48.42
N SER A 24 15.35 17.97 -48.88
CA SER A 24 14.28 18.43 -48.01
C SER A 24 14.08 17.35 -46.96
N ARG A 25 14.59 17.56 -45.75
CA ARG A 25 14.14 16.78 -44.60
C ARG A 25 12.63 17.02 -44.54
N GLY A 26 11.85 15.95 -44.67
CA GLY A 26 10.42 16.02 -44.39
C GLY A 26 10.21 16.56 -42.97
N PRO A 27 9.01 17.07 -42.66
CA PRO A 27 8.72 17.57 -41.32
C PRO A 27 9.09 16.51 -40.29
N THR A 28 10.08 16.83 -39.45
CA THR A 28 10.52 15.94 -38.37
C THR A 28 9.46 16.00 -37.29
N THR A 29 8.53 15.03 -37.33
CA THR A 29 7.54 14.81 -36.27
C THR A 29 8.25 14.58 -34.95
N THR A 30 7.95 15.44 -33.98
CA THR A 30 8.45 15.40 -32.61
C THR A 30 7.41 14.78 -31.68
N ILE A 31 7.79 14.51 -30.43
CA ILE A 31 6.83 14.05 -29.41
C ILE A 31 5.75 15.11 -29.12
N ASP A 32 6.09 16.40 -29.31
CA ASP A 32 5.15 17.52 -29.14
C ASP A 32 4.17 17.67 -30.33
N ASP A 33 4.20 16.78 -31.33
CA ASP A 33 3.22 16.69 -32.42
C ASP A 33 2.15 15.60 -32.20
N LEU A 34 2.33 14.67 -31.24
CA LEU A 34 1.39 13.57 -30.98
C LEU A 34 0.03 14.07 -30.44
N PRO A 35 -1.13 13.45 -30.75
CA PRO A 35 -2.41 13.75 -30.09
C PRO A 35 -2.37 13.55 -28.57
N ASN A 36 -3.21 14.28 -27.82
CA ASN A 36 -3.22 14.24 -26.36
C ASN A 36 -3.58 12.85 -25.81
N GLU A 37 -4.39 12.10 -26.55
CA GLU A 37 -4.81 10.73 -26.27
C GLU A 37 -3.61 9.77 -26.29
N LEU A 38 -2.67 9.94 -27.22
CA LEU A 38 -1.43 9.15 -27.26
C LEU A 38 -0.47 9.55 -26.13
N LEU A 39 -0.41 10.84 -25.80
CA LEU A 39 0.40 11.31 -24.67
C LEU A 39 -0.17 10.79 -23.32
N LEU A 40 -1.50 10.74 -23.16
CA LEU A 40 -2.16 10.06 -22.03
C LEU A 40 -1.87 8.57 -22.01
N TYR A 41 -1.88 7.89 -23.16
CA TYR A 41 -1.57 6.46 -23.24
C TYR A 41 -0.10 6.14 -22.86
N ILE A 42 0.84 7.00 -23.25
CA ILE A 42 2.24 6.93 -22.80
C ILE A 42 2.34 7.26 -21.30
N GLY A 43 1.60 8.27 -20.82
CA GLY A 43 1.46 8.59 -19.39
C GLY A 43 0.97 7.40 -18.56
N ALA A 44 0.09 6.58 -19.12
CA ALA A 44 -0.41 5.36 -18.48
C ALA A 44 0.63 4.24 -18.34
N GLN A 45 1.76 4.29 -19.05
CA GLN A 45 2.84 3.31 -18.91
C GLN A 45 3.73 3.56 -17.68
N PHE A 46 3.62 4.73 -17.02
CA PHE A 46 4.33 5.03 -15.78
C PHE A 46 3.61 4.36 -14.59
N THR A 47 3.89 3.07 -14.38
CA THR A 47 3.29 2.23 -13.32
C THR A 47 4.23 1.99 -12.13
N ASN A 48 5.54 2.27 -12.31
CA ASN A 48 6.62 2.11 -11.33
C ASN A 48 6.44 2.93 -10.04
N LEU A 49 7.24 2.63 -9.01
CA LEU A 49 7.30 3.33 -7.72
C LEU A 49 7.51 4.82 -7.90
N ASP A 50 8.46 5.15 -8.77
CA ASP A 50 8.88 6.52 -9.09
C ASP A 50 7.92 7.22 -10.07
N ARG A 51 6.77 6.63 -10.44
CA ARG A 51 5.83 7.19 -11.43
C ARG A 51 5.50 8.66 -11.17
N ASN A 52 5.33 9.04 -9.90
CA ASN A 52 5.05 10.42 -9.53
C ASN A 52 6.20 11.38 -9.86
N TRP A 53 7.43 10.92 -9.64
CA TRP A 53 8.66 11.66 -9.93
C TRP A 53 8.91 11.73 -11.43
N ASP A 54 8.75 10.61 -12.14
CA ASP A 54 8.90 10.54 -13.60
C ASP A 54 7.90 11.44 -14.33
N LEU A 55 6.63 11.41 -13.93
CA LEU A 55 5.58 12.29 -14.47
C LEU A 55 5.82 13.76 -14.11
N ALA A 56 6.32 14.06 -12.90
CA ALA A 56 6.70 15.42 -12.51
C ALA A 56 7.87 15.94 -13.38
N ASN A 57 8.91 15.12 -13.59
CA ASN A 57 10.02 15.45 -14.48
C ASN A 57 9.55 15.69 -15.92
N LEU A 58 8.66 14.85 -16.43
CA LEU A 58 8.08 14.99 -17.77
C LEU A 58 7.26 16.31 -17.91
N ALA A 59 6.51 16.68 -16.87
CA ALA A 59 5.77 17.95 -16.77
C ALA A 59 6.64 19.21 -16.60
N LEU A 60 7.89 19.03 -16.17
CA LEU A 60 8.90 20.09 -16.10
C LEU A 60 9.60 20.28 -17.45
N VAL A 61 9.92 19.18 -18.16
CA VAL A 61 10.65 19.21 -19.44
C VAL A 61 9.79 19.72 -20.60
N SER A 62 8.48 19.40 -20.66
CA SER A 62 7.58 19.95 -21.68
C SER A 62 6.30 20.53 -21.08
N LYS A 63 5.96 21.75 -21.52
CA LYS A 63 4.69 22.42 -21.18
C LYS A 63 3.47 21.62 -21.65
N ARG A 64 3.61 20.89 -22.76
CA ARG A 64 2.52 20.07 -23.32
C ARG A 64 2.18 18.89 -22.41
N TRP A 65 3.20 18.28 -21.82
CA TRP A 65 3.06 17.13 -20.92
C TRP A 65 2.47 17.46 -19.55
N ARG A 66 2.52 18.73 -19.11
CA ARG A 66 2.04 19.16 -17.79
C ARG A 66 0.58 18.82 -17.49
N PRO A 67 -0.43 19.16 -18.31
CA PRO A 67 -1.82 18.79 -18.05
C PRO A 67 -2.01 17.27 -17.97
N ILE A 68 -1.38 16.51 -18.89
CA ILE A 68 -1.43 15.05 -18.98
C ILE A 68 -0.87 14.39 -17.71
N ALA A 69 0.31 14.83 -17.26
CA ALA A 69 0.91 14.33 -16.02
C ALA A 69 0.06 14.66 -14.79
N GLN A 70 -0.44 15.90 -14.69
CA GLN A 70 -1.35 16.29 -13.59
C GLN A 70 -2.65 15.47 -13.57
N GLU A 71 -3.23 15.22 -14.74
CA GLU A 71 -4.42 14.39 -14.89
C GLU A 71 -4.15 12.94 -14.48
N TRP A 72 -3.03 12.34 -14.89
CA TRP A 72 -2.68 10.97 -14.51
C TRP A 72 -2.39 10.83 -13.01
N LEU A 73 -1.66 11.79 -12.43
CA LEU A 73 -1.41 11.87 -10.98
C LEU A 73 -2.70 11.95 -10.15
N LEU A 74 -3.78 12.52 -10.73
CA LEU A 74 -5.10 12.58 -10.10
C LEU A 74 -5.94 11.31 -10.34
N LYS A 75 -5.74 10.57 -11.44
CA LYS A 75 -6.49 9.33 -11.75
C LYS A 75 -5.96 8.09 -11.03
N VAL A 76 -4.63 7.99 -10.86
CA VAL A 76 -3.98 6.85 -10.20
C VAL A 76 -3.10 7.34 -9.04
N PRO A 77 -3.71 8.03 -8.06
CA PRO A 77 -3.00 8.70 -6.98
C PRO A 77 -2.13 7.74 -6.16
N ARG A 78 -0.94 8.23 -5.83
CA ARG A 78 -0.06 7.70 -4.80
C ARG A 78 0.45 8.87 -3.98
N PHE A 79 0.21 8.91 -2.67
CA PHE A 79 0.74 9.99 -1.83
C PHE A 79 0.93 9.57 -0.37
N ASN A 80 1.80 10.30 0.34
CA ASN A 80 1.86 10.21 1.79
C ASN A 80 0.59 10.83 2.38
N ILE A 81 -0.02 10.19 3.38
CA ILE A 81 -1.26 10.67 4.02
C ILE A 81 -1.23 12.16 4.44
N THR A 82 -0.07 12.72 4.78
CA THR A 82 0.10 14.14 5.13
C THR A 82 -0.18 15.13 3.98
N PHE A 83 -0.31 14.66 2.74
CA PHE A 83 -0.68 15.46 1.57
C PHE A 83 -2.13 15.25 1.10
N ILE A 84 -2.95 14.53 1.86
CA ILE A 84 -4.35 14.23 1.49
C ILE A 84 -5.17 15.49 1.20
N ASP A 85 -4.94 16.58 1.95
CA ASP A 85 -5.58 17.87 1.75
C ASP A 85 -5.26 18.46 0.37
N ARG A 86 -3.99 18.40 -0.04
CA ARG A 86 -3.54 18.93 -1.34
C ARG A 86 -4.10 18.11 -2.48
N TYR A 87 -4.16 16.80 -2.32
CA TYR A 87 -4.77 15.90 -3.30
C TYR A 87 -6.26 16.19 -3.47
N MET A 88 -7.02 16.24 -2.36
CA MET A 88 -8.45 16.55 -2.38
C MET A 88 -8.73 17.95 -2.97
N TRP A 89 -7.91 18.96 -2.65
CA TRP A 89 -8.03 20.31 -3.21
C TRP A 89 -7.86 20.32 -4.75
N GLN A 90 -6.81 19.67 -5.26
CA GLN A 90 -6.58 19.56 -6.70
C GLN A 90 -7.68 18.77 -7.43
N LEU A 91 -8.24 17.75 -6.76
CA LEU A 91 -9.33 16.93 -7.30
C LEU A 91 -10.67 17.67 -7.28
N GLY A 92 -10.95 18.49 -6.25
CA GLY A 92 -12.14 19.34 -6.17
C GLY A 92 -12.21 20.39 -7.28
N HIS A 93 -11.05 20.84 -7.78
CA HIS A 93 -10.95 21.72 -8.95
C HIS A 93 -11.16 21.00 -10.30
N ARG A 94 -11.27 19.67 -10.30
CA ARG A 94 -11.41 18.82 -11.49
C ARG A 94 -12.45 17.71 -11.26
N PRO A 95 -13.72 18.07 -10.99
CA PRO A 95 -14.77 17.12 -10.63
C PRO A 95 -15.01 16.04 -11.71
N GLU A 96 -14.70 16.32 -12.97
CA GLU A 96 -14.73 15.37 -14.09
C GLU A 96 -13.75 14.20 -13.95
N LEU A 97 -12.76 14.30 -13.06
CA LEU A 97 -11.81 13.23 -12.77
C LEU A 97 -12.26 12.30 -11.63
N LEU A 98 -13.23 12.71 -10.80
CA LEU A 98 -13.68 11.92 -9.62
C LEU A 98 -14.13 10.50 -9.98
N SER A 99 -14.89 10.35 -11.07
CA SER A 99 -15.35 9.06 -11.59
C SER A 99 -14.25 8.24 -12.26
N GLN A 100 -13.09 8.83 -12.54
CA GLN A 100 -11.97 8.18 -13.23
C GLN A 100 -10.94 7.59 -12.25
N VAL A 101 -11.02 7.96 -10.96
CA VAL A 101 -10.18 7.39 -9.90
C VAL A 101 -10.69 6.00 -9.50
N LYS A 102 -10.02 4.97 -10.03
CA LYS A 102 -10.34 3.55 -9.75
C LYS A 102 -9.44 2.91 -8.70
N SER A 103 -8.25 3.46 -8.49
CA SER A 103 -7.25 2.94 -7.55
C SER A 103 -6.71 4.08 -6.70
N LEU A 104 -6.66 3.89 -5.38
CA LEU A 104 -6.11 4.84 -4.42
C LEU A 104 -5.00 4.17 -3.62
N GLU A 105 -3.78 4.68 -3.73
CA GLU A 105 -2.62 4.22 -2.98
C GLU A 105 -2.19 5.30 -1.98
N ILE A 106 -2.14 4.95 -0.69
CA ILE A 106 -1.69 5.86 0.37
C ILE A 106 -0.66 5.13 1.22
N TRP A 107 0.44 5.82 1.51
CA TRP A 107 1.47 5.36 2.43
C TRP A 107 1.60 6.29 3.64
N SER A 108 2.01 5.74 4.78
CA SER A 108 2.27 6.49 6.01
C SER A 108 3.10 5.66 6.98
N THR A 109 3.90 6.34 7.81
CA THR A 109 4.78 5.67 8.78
C THR A 109 4.39 6.07 10.21
N SER A 110 4.58 5.14 11.16
CA SER A 110 4.48 5.44 12.59
C SER A 110 5.72 6.19 13.13
N ASP A 111 6.79 6.26 12.35
CA ASP A 111 8.02 7.01 12.64
C ASP A 111 7.74 8.47 13.02
N GLY A 112 8.32 8.90 14.15
CA GLY A 112 8.11 10.24 14.72
C GLY A 112 6.73 10.49 15.33
N ARG A 113 5.76 9.57 15.18
CA ARG A 113 4.37 9.72 15.66
C ARG A 113 4.05 8.85 16.87
N VAL A 114 4.82 7.79 17.09
CA VAL A 114 4.67 6.89 18.25
C VAL A 114 5.35 7.48 19.49
N GLN A 115 4.55 7.90 20.47
CA GLN A 115 5.08 8.18 21.80
C GLN A 115 5.53 6.88 22.48
N ARG A 116 6.71 6.91 23.10
CA ARG A 116 7.25 5.83 23.93
C ARG A 116 7.31 6.24 25.40
N ASP A 117 7.23 5.28 26.30
CA ASP A 117 7.52 5.47 27.73
C ASP A 117 9.03 5.40 28.02
N GLU A 118 9.42 5.62 29.27
CA GLU A 118 10.82 5.55 29.75
C GLU A 118 11.48 4.18 29.52
N ARG A 119 10.69 3.14 29.24
CA ARG A 119 11.15 1.77 28.94
C ARG A 119 11.12 1.47 27.44
N GLY A 120 10.95 2.49 26.59
CA GLY A 120 10.89 2.38 25.13
C GLY A 120 9.60 1.76 24.58
N ARG A 121 8.61 1.46 25.42
CA ARG A 121 7.34 0.82 25.02
C ARG A 121 6.39 1.87 24.46
N SER A 122 5.69 1.57 23.37
CA SER A 122 4.67 2.45 22.81
C SER A 122 3.57 2.74 23.83
N LYS A 123 3.17 4.01 23.97
CA LYS A 123 1.99 4.39 24.77
C LYS A 123 0.71 3.98 24.05
N SER A 124 -0.28 3.49 24.79
CA SER A 124 -1.60 3.04 24.26
C SER A 124 -2.61 4.18 24.04
N GLU A 125 -2.15 5.40 23.74
CA GLU A 125 -3.00 6.56 23.51
C GLU A 125 -2.82 7.04 22.06
N TYR A 126 -3.94 7.23 21.36
CA TYR A 126 -3.94 7.84 20.04
C TYR A 126 -3.86 9.35 20.19
N VAL A 127 -2.98 9.99 19.41
CA VAL A 127 -2.80 11.45 19.42
C VAL A 127 -3.45 12.02 18.16
N PRO A 128 -4.58 12.74 18.29
CA PRO A 128 -5.23 13.41 17.16
C PRO A 128 -4.31 14.40 16.47
N ILE A 129 -4.41 14.52 15.15
CA ILE A 129 -3.66 15.52 14.37
C ILE A 129 -4.56 16.73 14.09
N PRO A 130 -4.34 17.89 14.73
CA PRO A 130 -5.13 19.08 14.44
C PRO A 130 -4.90 19.54 12.99
N ALA A 131 -5.93 20.13 12.38
CA ALA A 131 -5.82 20.69 11.05
C ALA A 131 -4.83 21.88 11.04
N PRO A 132 -3.85 21.88 10.12
CA PRO A 132 -3.02 23.06 9.87
C PRO A 132 -3.86 24.29 9.50
N ASP A 133 -3.44 25.48 9.92
CA ASP A 133 -4.16 26.74 9.67
C ASP A 133 -4.54 26.96 8.20
N ARG A 134 -3.67 26.55 7.27
CA ARG A 134 -3.92 26.63 5.82
C ARG A 134 -5.17 25.86 5.36
N ILE A 135 -5.60 24.84 6.11
CA ILE A 135 -6.83 24.07 5.84
C ILE A 135 -8.03 24.76 6.50
N THR A 136 -7.91 25.17 7.76
CA THR A 136 -9.03 25.77 8.51
C THR A 136 -9.39 27.18 8.04
N GLN A 137 -8.45 27.88 7.41
CA GLN A 137 -8.66 29.20 6.78
C GLN A 137 -9.16 29.09 5.33
N ASP A 138 -8.99 27.94 4.68
CA ASP A 138 -9.53 27.70 3.34
C ASP A 138 -11.02 27.37 3.42
N LYS A 139 -11.83 28.42 3.38
CA LYS A 139 -13.29 28.30 3.47
C LYS A 139 -13.86 27.44 2.34
N GLU A 140 -13.35 27.54 1.12
CA GLU A 140 -13.88 26.80 -0.02
C GLU A 140 -13.66 25.29 0.16
N PHE A 141 -12.44 24.89 0.54
CA PHE A 141 -12.12 23.50 0.81
C PHE A 141 -12.95 22.93 1.96
N MET A 142 -13.11 23.70 3.03
CA MET A 142 -13.90 23.30 4.21
C MET A 142 -15.39 23.19 3.88
N ASP A 143 -15.97 24.14 3.12
CA ASP A 143 -17.37 24.09 2.67
C ASP A 143 -17.61 22.87 1.76
N GLN A 144 -16.68 22.53 0.87
CA GLN A 144 -16.73 21.30 0.04
C GLN A 144 -16.71 20.03 0.92
N CYS A 145 -15.78 19.93 1.88
CA CYS A 145 -15.71 18.80 2.81
C CYS A 145 -16.98 18.66 3.65
N GLU A 146 -17.50 19.77 4.18
CA GLU A 146 -18.75 19.79 4.93
C GLU A 146 -19.96 19.37 4.10
N ALA A 147 -19.99 19.71 2.80
CA ALA A 147 -21.06 19.32 1.89
C ALA A 147 -21.08 17.80 1.65
N ILE A 148 -19.91 17.18 1.44
CA ILE A 148 -19.75 15.72 1.30
C ILE A 148 -20.18 15.01 2.58
N ILE A 149 -19.65 15.42 3.75
CA ILE A 149 -20.04 14.87 5.06
C ILE A 149 -21.56 14.99 5.25
N LYS A 150 -22.14 16.15 4.94
CA LYS A 150 -23.58 16.40 5.06
C LYS A 150 -24.39 15.50 4.13
N TYR A 151 -23.93 15.20 2.92
CA TYR A 151 -24.61 14.30 1.99
C TYR A 151 -24.64 12.86 2.53
N PHE A 152 -23.47 12.27 2.83
CA PHE A 152 -23.39 10.87 3.29
C PHE A 152 -23.96 10.63 4.71
N THR A 153 -24.16 11.68 5.51
CA THR A 153 -24.83 11.61 6.83
C THR A 153 -26.30 12.05 6.82
N ARG A 154 -26.87 12.44 5.66
CA ARG A 154 -28.23 13.03 5.56
C ARG A 154 -29.36 12.01 5.48
N GLU A 155 -29.12 10.83 4.92
CA GLU A 155 -30.20 9.90 4.51
C GLU A 155 -30.93 9.22 5.68
N ARG A 156 -30.57 9.48 6.94
CA ARG A 156 -31.08 8.75 8.10
C ARG A 156 -31.38 9.68 9.27
N ASP A 157 -32.67 9.90 9.54
CA ASP A 157 -33.09 10.50 10.81
C ASP A 157 -32.79 9.55 11.99
N GLY A 158 -32.39 10.13 13.13
CA GLY A 158 -31.96 9.40 14.33
C GLY A 158 -30.50 9.68 14.72
N PRO A 159 -29.77 8.69 15.29
CA PRO A 159 -28.45 8.90 15.89
C PRO A 159 -27.36 9.39 14.90
N PHE A 160 -27.59 9.28 13.59
CA PHE A 160 -26.65 9.69 12.55
C PHE A 160 -26.38 11.21 12.50
N ARG A 161 -27.31 12.05 12.98
CA ARG A 161 -27.04 13.50 13.13
C ARG A 161 -25.89 13.80 14.11
N TYR A 162 -25.61 12.90 15.05
CA TYR A 162 -24.47 12.99 15.98
C TYR A 162 -23.14 12.70 15.27
N ASN A 163 -23.10 11.70 14.37
CA ASN A 163 -21.93 11.37 13.55
C ASN A 163 -21.51 12.56 12.68
N SER A 164 -22.46 13.21 12.00
CA SER A 164 -22.19 14.41 11.17
C SER A 164 -21.47 15.52 11.96
N ARG A 165 -21.90 15.77 13.21
CA ARG A 165 -21.27 16.75 14.11
C ARG A 165 -19.88 16.30 14.58
N ARG A 166 -19.68 15.02 14.88
CA ARG A 166 -18.36 14.46 15.27
C ARG A 166 -17.36 14.55 14.13
N TRP A 167 -17.77 14.21 12.91
CA TRP A 167 -16.93 14.24 11.72
C TRP A 167 -16.50 15.67 11.36
N ARG A 168 -17.43 16.64 11.34
CA ARG A 168 -17.10 18.07 11.15
C ARG A 168 -16.13 18.59 12.21
N ARG A 169 -16.30 18.18 13.47
CA ARG A 169 -15.35 18.52 14.53
C ARG A 169 -13.96 17.90 14.29
N ALA A 170 -13.93 16.66 13.80
CA ALA A 170 -12.69 15.99 13.44
C ALA A 170 -11.96 16.68 12.27
N LEU A 171 -12.65 17.34 11.32
CA LEU A 171 -11.96 18.18 10.31
C LEU A 171 -11.05 19.26 10.91
N VAL A 172 -11.23 19.65 12.18
CA VAL A 172 -10.38 20.61 12.90
C VAL A 172 -9.48 19.91 13.92
N GLN A 173 -10.04 18.95 14.68
CA GLN A 173 -9.36 18.32 15.82
C GLN A 173 -8.53 17.08 15.46
N ASP A 174 -8.87 16.41 14.36
CA ASP A 174 -8.24 15.19 13.90
C ASP A 174 -8.38 15.00 12.39
N VAL A 175 -7.61 15.82 11.67
CA VAL A 175 -7.84 16.12 10.25
C VAL A 175 -7.61 14.92 9.34
N VAL A 176 -6.65 14.04 9.68
CA VAL A 176 -6.25 12.89 8.85
C VAL A 176 -7.40 11.90 8.63
N PRO A 177 -7.98 11.28 9.67
CA PRO A 177 -9.11 10.36 9.47
C PRO A 177 -10.36 11.08 8.94
N ALA A 178 -10.57 12.35 9.28
CA ALA A 178 -11.71 13.13 8.79
C ALA A 178 -11.64 13.39 7.28
N LEU A 179 -10.48 13.78 6.76
CA LEU A 179 -10.24 13.96 5.32
C LEU A 179 -10.21 12.61 4.60
N PHE A 180 -9.63 11.57 5.18
CA PHE A 180 -9.64 10.23 4.58
C PHE A 180 -11.06 9.71 4.34
N GLY A 181 -11.94 9.79 5.35
CA GLY A 181 -13.35 9.47 5.16
C GLY A 181 -14.02 10.32 4.07
N THR A 182 -13.73 11.62 4.03
CA THR A 182 -14.31 12.55 3.05
C THR A 182 -13.84 12.22 1.63
N LEU A 183 -12.58 11.85 1.47
CA LEU A 183 -12.03 11.39 0.20
C LEU A 183 -12.71 10.12 -0.29
N LEU A 184 -12.85 9.09 0.55
CA LEU A 184 -13.52 7.84 0.14
C LEU A 184 -14.96 8.08 -0.32
N CYS A 185 -15.69 8.96 0.37
CA CYS A 185 -17.00 9.43 -0.04
C CYS A 185 -17.02 10.18 -1.39
N ALA A 186 -15.92 10.81 -1.78
CA ALA A 186 -15.80 11.57 -3.03
C ALA A 186 -15.43 10.71 -4.25
N LEU A 187 -15.03 9.44 -4.07
CA LEU A 187 -14.56 8.56 -5.15
C LEU A 187 -15.60 7.48 -5.49
N PRO A 188 -16.61 7.77 -6.33
CA PRO A 188 -17.79 6.89 -6.54
C PRO A 188 -17.51 5.63 -7.36
N HIS A 189 -16.29 5.44 -7.87
CA HIS A 189 -15.87 4.31 -8.69
C HIS A 189 -14.56 3.66 -8.19
N LEU A 190 -14.22 3.86 -6.90
CA LEU A 190 -13.02 3.29 -6.29
C LEU A 190 -13.14 1.76 -6.19
N ARG A 191 -12.21 1.04 -6.82
CA ARG A 191 -12.15 -0.43 -6.85
C ARG A 191 -10.97 -0.98 -6.06
N GLU A 192 -9.85 -0.25 -6.03
CA GLU A 192 -8.62 -0.70 -5.37
C GLU A 192 -8.23 0.29 -4.27
N LEU A 193 -8.09 -0.21 -3.04
CA LEU A 193 -7.61 0.57 -1.90
C LEU A 193 -6.30 -0.05 -1.39
N LYS A 194 -5.18 0.61 -1.69
CA LYS A 194 -3.82 0.10 -1.45
C LYS A 194 -3.17 0.84 -0.30
N LEU A 195 -3.21 0.24 0.89
CA LEU A 195 -2.67 0.81 2.13
C LEU A 195 -1.54 -0.05 2.73
N GLY A 196 -1.00 -1.02 1.99
CA GLY A 196 0.00 -1.97 2.52
C GLY A 196 1.26 -1.32 3.11
N ASP A 197 1.65 -0.13 2.64
CA ASP A 197 2.79 0.66 3.13
C ASP A 197 2.35 1.80 4.06
N ALA A 198 1.35 1.54 4.90
CA ALA A 198 0.72 2.55 5.73
C ALA A 198 0.59 2.13 7.21
N TRP A 199 0.50 3.13 8.09
CA TRP A 199 0.29 2.95 9.53
C TRP A 199 -1.20 2.84 9.84
N LEU A 200 -1.60 1.72 10.46
CA LEU A 200 -3.00 1.41 10.75
C LEU A 200 -3.73 2.52 11.52
N LEU A 201 -3.03 3.26 12.39
CA LEU A 201 -3.70 4.31 13.16
C LEU A 201 -4.24 5.48 12.31
N ASP A 202 -3.74 5.70 11.09
CA ASP A 202 -4.30 6.71 10.17
C ASP A 202 -5.64 6.31 9.57
N PHE A 203 -6.02 5.03 9.68
CA PHE A 203 -7.18 4.46 8.99
C PHE A 203 -8.19 3.86 9.99
N PRO A 204 -8.76 4.64 10.93
CA PRO A 204 -9.73 4.14 11.91
C PRO A 204 -11.05 3.64 11.30
N ILE A 205 -11.23 3.74 9.98
CA ILE A 205 -12.26 2.99 9.25
C ILE A 205 -12.17 1.48 9.53
N PHE A 206 -10.96 0.94 9.68
CA PHE A 206 -10.73 -0.47 9.99
C PHE A 206 -11.22 -0.88 11.39
N ALA A 207 -11.43 0.07 12.31
CA ALA A 207 -12.10 -0.23 13.57
C ALA A 207 -13.55 -0.76 13.37
N SER A 208 -14.16 -0.44 12.23
CA SER A 208 -15.48 -0.90 11.80
C SER A 208 -15.45 -2.29 11.16
N THR A 209 -14.29 -2.73 10.68
CA THR A 209 -14.05 -4.07 10.11
C THR A 209 -13.48 -5.02 11.16
N HIS A 210 -13.51 -4.69 12.46
CA HIS A 210 -13.08 -5.62 13.51
C HIS A 210 -14.04 -6.82 13.60
N SER A 211 -13.49 -8.03 13.72
CA SER A 211 -14.26 -9.24 14.01
C SER A 211 -15.05 -9.10 15.34
N ALA A 212 -16.14 -9.84 15.53
CA ALA A 212 -16.90 -9.80 16.78
C ALA A 212 -16.02 -10.13 18.01
N GLY A 213 -15.09 -11.07 17.87
CA GLY A 213 -14.09 -11.41 18.89
C GLY A 213 -13.12 -10.25 19.17
N ALA A 214 -12.65 -9.56 18.13
CA ALA A 214 -11.81 -8.37 18.27
C ALA A 214 -12.59 -7.20 18.89
N GLN A 215 -13.86 -6.97 18.56
CA GLN A 215 -14.66 -5.88 19.15
C GLN A 215 -14.83 -6.01 20.67
N LEU A 216 -15.00 -7.25 21.16
CA LEU A 216 -15.15 -7.55 22.59
C LEU A 216 -13.84 -7.55 23.38
N ARG A 217 -12.70 -7.81 22.72
CA ARG A 217 -11.42 -8.11 23.41
C ARG A 217 -10.30 -7.14 23.07
N SER A 218 -10.20 -6.64 21.83
CA SER A 218 -9.15 -5.67 21.48
C SER A 218 -9.33 -4.37 22.24
N VAL A 219 -8.22 -3.84 22.75
CA VAL A 219 -8.15 -2.50 23.35
C VAL A 219 -7.38 -1.63 22.36
N PRO A 220 -8.03 -1.10 21.31
CA PRO A 220 -7.38 -0.13 20.44
C PRO A 220 -6.93 1.09 21.27
N PRO A 221 -5.91 1.84 20.81
CA PRO A 221 -5.46 3.04 21.50
C PRO A 221 -6.64 3.99 21.80
N LYS A 222 -6.65 4.51 23.02
CA LYS A 222 -7.75 5.38 23.49
C LYS A 222 -7.89 6.57 22.54
N GLY A 223 -9.10 6.79 22.02
CA GLY A 223 -9.40 7.85 21.05
C GLY A 223 -9.49 7.38 19.59
N TRP A 224 -8.88 6.25 19.21
CA TRP A 224 -8.79 5.80 17.82
C TRP A 224 -10.12 5.31 17.19
N LYS A 225 -11.21 5.15 17.94
CA LYS A 225 -12.50 4.73 17.38
C LYS A 225 -13.28 5.92 16.82
N HIS A 226 -13.26 6.07 15.49
CA HIS A 226 -13.99 7.10 14.75
C HIS A 226 -15.28 6.53 14.14
N ASP A 227 -16.28 6.29 14.98
CA ASP A 227 -17.56 5.66 14.59
C ASP A 227 -18.29 6.38 13.43
N PHE A 228 -18.00 7.67 13.21
CA PHE A 228 -18.54 8.44 12.09
C PHE A 228 -18.03 7.96 10.71
N LEU A 229 -16.93 7.21 10.65
CA LEU A 229 -16.41 6.62 9.41
C LEU A 229 -17.17 5.37 8.96
N LEU A 230 -18.09 4.83 9.78
CA LEU A 230 -19.01 3.77 9.36
C LEU A 230 -19.83 4.18 8.12
N ASP A 231 -20.20 5.46 8.03
CA ASP A 231 -20.95 6.00 6.90
C ASP A 231 -20.05 6.21 5.65
N ALA A 232 -18.73 6.40 5.83
CA ALA A 232 -17.74 6.44 4.75
C ALA A 232 -17.35 5.04 4.23
N LEU A 233 -17.45 4.01 5.07
CA LEU A 233 -17.16 2.63 4.67
C LEU A 233 -18.30 2.04 3.81
N ARG A 234 -19.56 2.42 4.09
CA ARG A 234 -20.73 1.83 3.43
C ARG A 234 -20.70 1.89 1.89
N PRO A 235 -20.32 2.99 1.22
CA PRO A 235 -20.17 3.02 -0.23
C PRO A 235 -19.10 2.06 -0.77
N LEU A 236 -18.06 1.75 0.01
CA LEU A 236 -16.92 0.93 -0.42
C LEU A 236 -17.22 -0.57 -0.41
N LEU A 237 -18.07 -1.04 0.51
CA LEU A 237 -18.41 -2.47 0.68
C LEU A 237 -18.83 -3.17 -0.63
N PRO A 238 -19.74 -2.60 -1.46
CA PRO A 238 -20.08 -3.19 -2.76
C PRO A 238 -19.13 -2.81 -3.90
N GLN A 239 -18.18 -1.88 -3.68
CA GLN A 239 -17.34 -1.34 -4.76
C GLN A 239 -15.94 -1.96 -4.82
N LEU A 240 -15.28 -2.17 -3.68
CA LEU A 240 -13.90 -2.62 -3.66
C LEU A 240 -13.75 -4.06 -4.16
N THR A 241 -12.82 -4.24 -5.08
CA THR A 241 -12.36 -5.54 -5.60
C THR A 241 -10.97 -5.89 -5.08
N LEU A 242 -10.18 -4.90 -4.63
CA LEU A 242 -8.85 -5.07 -4.06
C LEU A 242 -8.69 -4.22 -2.79
N LEU A 243 -8.24 -4.86 -1.70
CA LEU A 243 -7.91 -4.20 -0.44
C LEU A 243 -6.55 -4.67 0.10
N GLU A 244 -5.54 -3.79 0.10
CA GLU A 244 -4.32 -3.99 0.89
C GLU A 244 -4.45 -3.25 2.23
N VAL A 245 -4.33 -3.98 3.32
CA VAL A 245 -4.49 -3.52 4.70
C VAL A 245 -3.16 -2.93 5.22
N PRO A 246 -3.19 -1.85 6.03
CA PRO A 246 -2.01 -1.28 6.69
C PRO A 246 -1.12 -2.31 7.39
N ALA A 247 0.15 -2.41 6.95
CA ALA A 247 1.11 -3.34 7.53
C ALA A 247 1.75 -2.83 8.82
N ASP A 248 2.04 -1.53 8.93
CA ASP A 248 2.54 -0.96 10.17
C ASP A 248 1.39 -0.94 11.19
N MET A 249 1.43 -1.90 12.11
CA MET A 249 0.51 -2.04 13.25
C MET A 249 1.15 -1.61 14.57
N THR A 250 2.17 -0.76 14.54
CA THR A 250 2.82 -0.23 15.74
C THR A 250 1.80 0.48 16.63
N THR A 251 1.97 0.36 17.96
CA THR A 251 1.05 0.78 19.05
C THR A 251 -0.20 -0.08 19.27
N MET A 252 -0.62 -0.90 18.31
CA MET A 252 -1.78 -1.76 18.51
C MET A 252 -1.48 -2.86 19.51
N TYR A 253 -2.25 -2.88 20.60
CA TYR A 253 -2.17 -3.89 21.65
C TYR A 253 -3.32 -4.88 21.53
N TYR A 254 -2.97 -6.18 21.50
CA TYR A 254 -3.92 -7.26 21.32
C TYR A 254 -3.80 -8.18 22.54
N PRO A 255 -4.87 -8.39 23.33
CA PRO A 255 -4.88 -9.52 24.24
C PRO A 255 -5.00 -10.81 23.42
N GLY A 256 -4.16 -11.81 23.71
CA GLY A 256 -4.03 -13.08 23.00
C GLY A 256 -5.23 -14.03 23.13
N SER A 257 -6.44 -13.53 22.86
CA SER A 257 -7.70 -14.27 22.87
C SER A 257 -8.74 -13.73 21.87
N ALA A 258 -8.39 -12.77 21.02
CA ALA A 258 -9.20 -12.42 19.86
C ALA A 258 -8.93 -13.44 18.73
N ARG A 259 -9.99 -14.05 18.18
CA ARG A 259 -9.88 -14.90 16.97
C ARG A 259 -10.01 -13.99 15.74
N GLY A 260 -8.89 -13.68 15.10
CA GLY A 260 -8.83 -12.78 13.95
C GLY A 260 -9.09 -11.33 14.31
N PHE A 261 -8.34 -10.41 13.72
CA PHE A 261 -8.54 -8.99 14.00
C PHE A 261 -9.63 -8.37 13.11
N PHE A 262 -9.61 -8.68 11.81
CA PHE A 262 -10.53 -8.14 10.83
C PHE A 262 -11.56 -9.17 10.32
N ASP A 263 -12.70 -8.65 9.89
CA ASP A 263 -13.82 -9.32 9.23
C ASP A 263 -14.03 -8.60 7.87
N PHE A 264 -13.69 -9.29 6.78
CA PHE A 264 -13.87 -8.83 5.41
C PHE A 264 -15.09 -9.48 4.73
N THR A 265 -15.89 -10.29 5.44
CA THR A 265 -17.07 -10.98 4.88
C THR A 265 -18.14 -10.02 4.35
N ARG A 266 -18.09 -8.76 4.80
CA ARG A 266 -19.01 -7.67 4.42
C ARG A 266 -18.71 -6.99 3.09
N PHE A 267 -17.57 -7.28 2.45
CA PHE A 267 -17.24 -6.71 1.15
C PHE A 267 -17.76 -7.64 0.05
N GLU A 268 -18.75 -7.17 -0.71
CA GLU A 268 -19.54 -8.03 -1.60
C GLU A 268 -18.74 -8.50 -2.82
N ASN A 269 -17.86 -7.65 -3.35
CA ASN A 269 -17.14 -7.86 -4.61
C ASN A 269 -15.60 -7.98 -4.43
N LEU A 270 -15.13 -8.23 -3.21
CA LEU A 270 -13.70 -8.20 -2.86
C LEU A 270 -12.99 -9.49 -3.27
N THR A 271 -12.31 -9.45 -4.42
CA THR A 271 -11.60 -10.59 -5.03
C THR A 271 -10.13 -10.70 -4.63
N GLU A 272 -9.49 -9.60 -4.18
CA GLU A 272 -8.09 -9.59 -3.78
C GLU A 272 -7.91 -8.95 -2.39
N ILE A 273 -7.22 -9.64 -1.49
CA ILE A 273 -6.93 -9.16 -0.13
C ILE A 273 -5.43 -9.29 0.18
N GLY A 274 -4.80 -8.16 0.51
CA GLY A 274 -3.47 -8.10 1.11
C GLY A 274 -3.54 -7.82 2.61
N VAL A 275 -2.99 -8.70 3.43
CA VAL A 275 -2.97 -8.61 4.90
C VAL A 275 -1.61 -9.00 5.46
N THR A 276 -1.21 -8.45 6.61
CA THR A 276 -0.05 -8.98 7.34
C THR A 276 -0.43 -10.20 8.19
N MET A 277 0.53 -11.06 8.50
CA MET A 277 0.32 -12.15 9.47
C MET A 277 -0.08 -11.61 10.86
N ARG A 278 0.44 -10.42 11.20
CA ARG A 278 0.03 -9.66 12.40
C ARG A 278 -1.45 -9.22 12.37
N ALA A 279 -2.03 -8.95 11.20
CA ALA A 279 -3.46 -8.69 11.03
C ALA A 279 -4.31 -9.94 11.27
N ILE A 280 -3.81 -11.12 10.89
CA ILE A 280 -4.49 -12.40 11.04
C ILE A 280 -4.47 -12.86 12.51
N GLN A 281 -3.29 -12.82 13.16
CA GLN A 281 -3.08 -13.40 14.49
C GLN A 281 -3.22 -12.41 15.66
N GLY A 282 -3.02 -11.12 15.42
CA GLY A 282 -2.77 -10.13 16.49
C GLY A 282 -1.38 -10.30 17.12
N PHE A 283 -0.90 -9.26 17.81
CA PHE A 283 0.40 -9.32 18.50
C PHE A 283 0.27 -10.04 19.85
N VAL A 284 1.05 -11.09 20.06
CA VAL A 284 1.26 -11.69 21.39
C VAL A 284 2.73 -11.51 21.79
N PRO A 285 3.03 -11.00 22.99
CA PRO A 285 4.42 -10.93 23.47
C PRO A 285 5.06 -12.31 23.51
N PHE A 286 6.30 -12.42 23.03
CA PHE A 286 7.11 -13.64 23.11
C PHE A 286 7.08 -14.25 24.52
N GLY A 287 6.90 -15.58 24.60
CA GLY A 287 6.99 -16.34 25.86
C GLY A 287 5.67 -16.77 26.52
N ILE A 288 4.50 -16.52 25.93
CA ILE A 288 3.21 -17.03 26.46
C ILE A 288 2.72 -18.23 25.64
N SER A 289 3.08 -19.43 26.10
CA SER A 289 2.83 -20.73 25.45
C SER A 289 1.36 -21.20 25.53
N ARG A 290 0.40 -20.39 25.05
CA ARG A 290 -1.00 -20.84 24.90
C ARG A 290 -1.21 -21.45 23.51
N PRO A 291 -1.98 -22.55 23.38
CA PRO A 291 -2.28 -23.14 22.08
C PRO A 291 -3.01 -22.13 21.20
N TRP A 292 -2.37 -21.77 20.09
CA TRP A 292 -2.78 -20.71 19.19
C TRP A 292 -4.01 -21.15 18.38
N THR A 293 -5.18 -20.55 18.63
CA THR A 293 -6.32 -20.71 17.71
C THR A 293 -6.27 -19.61 16.67
N LEU A 294 -5.81 -19.96 15.47
CA LEU A 294 -5.95 -19.11 14.28
C LEU A 294 -7.44 -18.79 14.03
N PRO A 295 -7.78 -17.64 13.43
CA PRO A 295 -9.14 -17.42 12.96
C PRO A 295 -9.49 -18.43 11.88
N ASN A 296 -10.74 -18.88 11.89
CA ASN A 296 -11.31 -19.62 10.77
C ASN A 296 -11.34 -18.72 9.52
N PRO A 297 -10.70 -19.08 8.40
CA PRO A 297 -10.70 -18.25 7.19
C PRO A 297 -12.10 -17.88 6.67
N THR A 298 -13.10 -18.75 6.85
CA THR A 298 -14.48 -18.47 6.42
C THR A 298 -15.21 -17.44 7.30
N GLU A 299 -14.67 -17.12 8.48
CA GLU A 299 -15.16 -16.04 9.36
C GLU A 299 -14.44 -14.70 9.08
N MET A 300 -13.35 -14.74 8.32
CA MET A 300 -12.47 -13.59 8.07
C MET A 300 -12.59 -13.06 6.63
N PHE A 301 -12.73 -13.93 5.64
CA PHE A 301 -12.70 -13.58 4.22
C PHE A 301 -14.05 -13.81 3.51
N PRO A 302 -14.39 -12.99 2.49
CA PRO A 302 -15.60 -13.20 1.71
C PRO A 302 -15.46 -14.40 0.75
N PRO A 303 -16.56 -15.07 0.38
CA PRO A 303 -16.53 -16.20 -0.57
C PRO A 303 -16.14 -15.79 -2.00
N THR A 304 -16.09 -14.48 -2.28
CA THR A 304 -15.65 -13.89 -3.55
C THR A 304 -14.13 -13.73 -3.68
N LEU A 305 -13.36 -14.03 -2.62
CA LEU A 305 -11.90 -13.96 -2.64
C LEU A 305 -11.29 -14.92 -3.68
N GLU A 306 -10.52 -14.38 -4.63
CA GLU A 306 -9.75 -15.14 -5.63
C GLU A 306 -8.25 -15.20 -5.30
N LEU A 307 -7.70 -14.14 -4.69
CA LEU A 307 -6.28 -13.97 -4.41
C LEU A 307 -6.02 -13.47 -2.98
N LEU A 308 -5.35 -14.29 -2.17
CA LEU A 308 -4.91 -13.94 -0.82
C LEU A 308 -3.41 -13.65 -0.80
N LYS A 309 -3.02 -12.49 -0.27
CA LYS A 309 -1.63 -12.04 -0.13
C LYS A 309 -1.28 -11.85 1.35
N ILE A 310 -0.39 -12.69 1.89
CA ILE A 310 0.02 -12.70 3.30
C ILE A 310 1.42 -12.11 3.43
N SER A 311 1.53 -10.89 3.97
CA SER A 311 2.81 -10.20 4.17
C SER A 311 3.28 -10.30 5.61
N GLU A 312 4.58 -10.06 5.85
CA GLU A 312 5.20 -10.27 7.17
C GLU A 312 4.89 -11.68 7.72
N ALA A 313 4.91 -12.67 6.83
CA ALA A 313 4.66 -14.07 7.15
C ALA A 313 5.76 -14.66 8.04
N THR A 314 5.37 -15.61 8.89
CA THR A 314 6.22 -16.24 9.90
C THR A 314 6.07 -17.76 9.81
N HIS A 315 6.76 -18.50 10.66
CA HIS A 315 6.58 -19.95 10.79
C HIS A 315 5.12 -20.39 11.03
N TYR A 316 4.29 -19.55 11.69
CA TYR A 316 2.87 -19.86 11.88
C TYR A 316 2.00 -19.70 10.60
N SER A 317 2.51 -19.04 9.56
CA SER A 317 1.75 -18.82 8.33
C SER A 317 1.43 -20.14 7.61
N ALA A 318 2.28 -21.16 7.73
CA ALA A 318 2.05 -22.49 7.14
C ALA A 318 0.76 -23.14 7.66
N ASN A 319 0.52 -23.10 8.98
CA ASN A 319 -0.71 -23.60 9.59
C ASN A 319 -1.95 -22.84 9.09
N PHE A 320 -1.84 -21.51 8.94
CA PHE A 320 -2.95 -20.70 8.44
C PHE A 320 -3.25 -20.97 6.95
N VAL A 321 -2.23 -21.13 6.12
CA VAL A 321 -2.42 -21.49 4.71
C VAL A 321 -3.09 -22.87 4.59
N LYS A 322 -2.74 -23.84 5.44
CA LYS A 322 -3.46 -25.13 5.51
C LYS A 322 -4.94 -24.96 5.87
N ASP A 323 -5.28 -24.10 6.84
CA ASP A 323 -6.68 -23.80 7.19
C ASP A 323 -7.42 -23.13 6.02
N VAL A 324 -6.75 -22.26 5.27
CA VAL A 324 -7.30 -21.62 4.05
C VAL A 324 -7.54 -22.67 2.95
N CYS A 325 -6.59 -23.59 2.74
CA CYS A 325 -6.73 -24.70 1.79
C CYS A 325 -7.87 -25.64 2.19
N LEU A 326 -8.07 -25.90 3.49
CA LEU A 326 -9.22 -26.66 3.97
C LEU A 326 -10.54 -25.92 3.70
N ALA A 327 -10.59 -24.59 3.95
CA ALA A 327 -11.75 -23.76 3.66
C ALA A 327 -12.11 -23.70 2.16
N LYS A 328 -11.12 -23.79 1.26
CA LYS A 328 -11.33 -24.00 -0.18
C LYS A 328 -11.99 -25.36 -0.46
N LYS A 329 -11.42 -26.46 0.07
CA LYS A 329 -11.93 -27.83 -0.13
C LYS A 329 -13.35 -28.04 0.41
N THR A 330 -13.74 -27.34 1.47
CA THR A 330 -15.10 -27.37 2.04
C THR A 330 -16.06 -26.34 1.42
N ALA A 331 -15.68 -25.72 0.29
CA ALA A 331 -16.45 -24.71 -0.44
C ALA A 331 -16.78 -23.43 0.37
N GLY A 332 -16.04 -23.16 1.45
CA GLY A 332 -16.13 -21.89 2.20
C GLY A 332 -15.43 -20.72 1.51
N LEU A 333 -14.37 -20.99 0.75
CA LEU A 333 -13.69 -20.02 -0.13
C LEU A 333 -13.65 -20.56 -1.58
N PRO A 334 -14.81 -20.69 -2.25
CA PRO A 334 -14.92 -21.47 -3.49
C PRO A 334 -14.15 -20.85 -4.67
N LEU A 335 -14.05 -19.52 -4.73
CA LEU A 335 -13.38 -18.80 -5.81
C LEU A 335 -11.87 -18.59 -5.60
N LEU A 336 -11.31 -18.99 -4.45
CA LEU A 336 -9.88 -18.83 -4.17
C LEU A 336 -9.05 -19.66 -5.15
N ARG A 337 -8.12 -18.99 -5.85
CA ARG A 337 -7.26 -19.58 -6.90
C ARG A 337 -5.78 -19.49 -6.57
N ARG A 338 -5.37 -18.49 -5.78
CA ARG A 338 -3.96 -18.20 -5.54
C ARG A 338 -3.70 -17.67 -4.13
N ILE A 339 -2.60 -18.13 -3.55
CA ILE A 339 -2.04 -17.62 -2.30
C ILE A 339 -0.61 -17.14 -2.58
N GLU A 340 -0.29 -15.92 -2.15
CA GLU A 340 1.07 -15.39 -2.15
C GLU A 340 1.51 -15.11 -0.72
N VAL A 341 2.68 -15.60 -0.33
CA VAL A 341 3.21 -15.50 1.04
C VAL A 341 4.58 -14.82 1.01
N TYR A 342 4.71 -13.72 1.73
CA TYR A 342 5.94 -12.95 1.83
C TYR A 342 6.44 -12.97 3.27
N HIS A 343 7.49 -13.75 3.52
CA HIS A 343 8.05 -13.93 4.85
C HIS A 343 8.82 -12.68 5.34
N VAL A 344 8.79 -12.47 6.66
CA VAL A 344 9.56 -11.40 7.32
C VAL A 344 11.01 -11.83 7.60
N GLU A 345 11.28 -13.14 7.57
CA GLU A 345 12.54 -13.78 7.97
C GLU A 345 13.13 -14.61 6.82
N THR A 346 14.40 -14.99 6.97
CA THR A 346 15.07 -15.92 6.04
C THR A 346 14.39 -17.29 6.07
N LEU A 347 14.61 -18.07 5.00
CA LEU A 347 14.10 -19.45 4.94
C LEU A 347 14.62 -20.30 6.11
N ASP A 348 15.94 -20.27 6.35
CA ASP A 348 16.59 -21.03 7.41
C ASP A 348 15.96 -20.73 8.79
N ASN A 349 15.84 -19.44 9.16
CA ASN A 349 15.21 -19.03 10.41
C ASN A 349 13.74 -19.48 10.49
N THR A 350 12.99 -19.39 9.39
CA THR A 350 11.58 -19.80 9.35
C THR A 350 11.43 -21.32 9.57
N ILE A 351 12.34 -22.13 9.03
CA ILE A 351 12.38 -23.59 9.23
C ILE A 351 12.77 -23.95 10.67
N ASP A 352 13.80 -23.30 11.21
CA ASP A 352 14.27 -23.55 12.58
C ASP A 352 13.18 -23.21 13.61
N ASP A 353 12.54 -22.05 13.47
CA ASP A 353 11.40 -21.66 14.29
C ASP A 353 10.20 -22.62 14.15
N ALA A 354 9.82 -22.98 12.91
CA ALA A 354 8.73 -23.91 12.66
C ALA A 354 8.99 -25.27 13.35
N SER A 355 10.22 -25.76 13.27
CA SER A 355 10.66 -26.98 13.94
C SER A 355 10.59 -26.87 15.47
N LEU A 356 11.02 -25.73 16.03
CA LEU A 356 11.02 -25.45 17.46
C LEU A 356 9.61 -25.41 18.07
N VAL A 357 8.61 -24.90 17.34
CA VAL A 357 7.21 -24.84 17.79
C VAL A 357 6.31 -25.93 17.18
N HIS A 358 6.89 -26.93 16.51
CA HIS A 358 6.18 -28.03 15.84
C HIS A 358 5.07 -27.57 14.88
N CYS A 359 5.34 -26.50 14.12
CA CYS A 359 4.54 -26.08 12.98
C CYS A 359 4.89 -26.90 11.73
N LEU A 360 4.03 -26.80 10.71
CA LEU A 360 4.26 -27.36 9.38
C LEU A 360 5.49 -26.75 8.71
N SER A 361 6.14 -27.52 7.81
CA SER A 361 7.20 -27.00 6.93
C SER A 361 6.68 -25.79 6.15
N PRO A 362 7.39 -24.64 6.15
CA PRO A 362 6.94 -23.44 5.45
C PRO A 362 6.97 -23.57 3.93
N ILE A 363 7.59 -24.63 3.40
CA ILE A 363 7.63 -24.97 1.98
C ILE A 363 6.80 -26.23 1.70
N ASP A 364 7.25 -27.41 2.15
CA ASP A 364 6.76 -28.69 1.64
C ASP A 364 5.29 -28.94 2.01
N ASP A 365 4.94 -28.76 3.28
CA ASP A 365 3.57 -28.94 3.77
C ASP A 365 2.61 -27.89 3.20
N VAL A 366 3.11 -26.68 2.90
CA VAL A 366 2.31 -25.60 2.31
C VAL A 366 2.04 -25.88 0.84
N HIS A 367 3.06 -26.32 0.09
CA HIS A 367 2.94 -26.75 -1.31
C HIS A 367 1.92 -27.90 -1.43
N VAL A 368 2.09 -28.98 -0.67
CA VAL A 368 1.17 -30.14 -0.68
C VAL A 368 -0.25 -29.76 -0.25
N ALA A 369 -0.41 -28.82 0.69
CA ALA A 369 -1.72 -28.34 1.10
C ALA A 369 -2.44 -27.57 -0.01
N CYS A 370 -1.71 -26.71 -0.74
CA CYS A 370 -2.19 -25.91 -1.86
C CYS A 370 -2.47 -26.73 -3.13
N GLU A 371 -1.55 -27.63 -3.52
CA GLU A 371 -1.71 -28.60 -4.61
C GLU A 371 -3.02 -29.38 -4.42
N GLY A 372 -3.18 -30.06 -3.28
CA GLY A 372 -4.39 -30.82 -3.00
C GLY A 372 -5.66 -29.97 -2.80
N ALA A 373 -5.59 -28.64 -2.93
CA ALA A 373 -6.69 -27.69 -2.88
C ALA A 373 -6.94 -26.98 -4.24
N GLU A 374 -6.17 -27.29 -5.28
CA GLU A 374 -6.17 -26.63 -6.58
C GLU A 374 -5.91 -25.11 -6.46
N ILE A 375 -4.90 -24.74 -5.66
CA ILE A 375 -4.49 -23.35 -5.39
C ILE A 375 -3.05 -23.14 -5.84
N ALA A 376 -2.82 -22.17 -6.73
CA ALA A 376 -1.49 -21.71 -7.10
C ALA A 376 -0.79 -21.02 -5.92
N LEU A 377 0.50 -21.30 -5.73
CA LEU A 377 1.26 -20.86 -4.56
C LEU A 377 2.51 -20.07 -4.97
N TYR A 378 2.73 -18.93 -4.34
CA TYR A 378 4.00 -18.21 -4.40
C TYR A 378 4.54 -17.97 -3.00
N LEU A 379 5.79 -18.36 -2.74
CA LEU A 379 6.49 -18.07 -1.49
C LEU A 379 7.73 -17.21 -1.76
N TYR A 380 7.94 -16.21 -0.91
CA TYR A 380 9.13 -15.38 -0.89
C TYR A 380 9.77 -15.37 0.50
N PHE A 381 11.07 -15.62 0.55
CA PHE A 381 11.89 -15.48 1.75
C PHE A 381 12.99 -14.42 1.52
N PRO A 382 12.99 -13.30 2.28
CA PRO A 382 14.03 -12.29 2.17
C PRO A 382 15.40 -12.82 2.62
N PRO A 383 16.49 -12.22 2.14
CA PRO A 383 17.87 -12.56 2.53
C PRO A 383 18.29 -11.98 3.91
N CYS A 384 17.41 -11.27 4.60
CA CYS A 384 17.58 -10.72 5.94
C CYS A 384 16.19 -10.49 6.56
N SER A 385 16.09 -10.13 7.84
CA SER A 385 14.79 -9.68 8.35
C SER A 385 14.35 -8.41 7.63
N MET A 386 13.10 -8.37 7.16
CA MET A 386 12.53 -7.19 6.49
C MET A 386 11.01 -7.11 6.67
N ARG A 387 10.55 -6.08 7.39
CA ARG A 387 9.12 -5.75 7.47
C ARG A 387 8.66 -5.00 6.23
N THR A 388 7.35 -5.05 5.96
CA THR A 388 6.75 -4.42 4.77
C THR A 388 7.06 -2.93 4.72
N TRP A 389 6.79 -2.22 5.81
CA TRP A 389 6.94 -0.77 5.94
C TRP A 389 8.41 -0.30 6.10
N GLU A 390 9.35 -1.21 6.35
CA GLU A 390 10.78 -0.89 6.46
C GLU A 390 11.49 -0.88 5.10
N SER A 391 10.87 -1.49 4.08
CA SER A 391 11.38 -1.68 2.72
C SER A 391 11.61 -0.39 1.93
N GLY A 392 11.04 0.74 2.37
CA GLY A 392 11.34 2.08 1.86
C GLY A 392 10.73 2.40 0.49
N GLY A 393 9.70 1.67 0.06
CA GLY A 393 9.08 1.90 -1.24
C GLY A 393 7.62 1.46 -1.38
N GLY A 394 7.16 0.41 -0.71
CA GLY A 394 5.78 -0.05 -0.86
C GLY A 394 5.54 -1.42 -0.24
N SER A 395 4.34 -1.98 -0.42
CA SER A 395 4.08 -3.37 -0.06
C SER A 395 4.99 -4.32 -0.86
N PRO A 396 5.42 -5.47 -0.30
CA PRO A 396 6.31 -6.39 -1.01
C PRO A 396 5.73 -6.88 -2.34
N TRP A 397 4.40 -6.97 -2.44
CA TRP A 397 3.64 -7.27 -3.66
C TRP A 397 3.94 -6.29 -4.79
N ARG A 398 4.10 -5.01 -4.46
CA ARG A 398 4.54 -4.01 -5.42
C ARG A 398 6.01 -4.18 -5.75
N LEU A 399 6.86 -4.30 -4.72
CA LEU A 399 8.31 -4.38 -4.91
C LEU A 399 8.74 -5.58 -5.75
N ARG A 400 7.99 -6.69 -5.74
CA ARG A 400 8.16 -7.85 -6.63
C ARG A 400 8.26 -7.45 -8.11
N ASN A 401 7.41 -6.51 -8.55
CA ASN A 401 7.40 -6.02 -9.93
C ASN A 401 8.56 -5.05 -10.25
N GLU A 402 9.34 -4.65 -9.24
CA GLU A 402 10.42 -3.68 -9.36
C GLU A 402 11.70 -4.19 -8.67
N PRO A 403 12.38 -5.23 -9.22
CA PRO A 403 13.43 -5.97 -8.53
C PRO A 403 14.61 -5.12 -8.02
N LYS A 404 14.90 -3.98 -8.66
CA LYS A 404 15.91 -3.02 -8.20
C LYS A 404 15.50 -2.31 -6.91
N ALA A 405 14.23 -1.96 -6.78
CA ALA A 405 13.69 -1.31 -5.60
C ALA A 405 13.57 -2.30 -4.44
N LEU A 406 13.07 -3.51 -4.71
CA LEU A 406 13.09 -4.62 -3.75
C LEU A 406 14.51 -4.85 -3.20
N ARG A 407 15.51 -4.99 -4.08
CA ARG A 407 16.91 -5.18 -3.67
C ARG A 407 17.47 -4.00 -2.87
N SER A 408 17.02 -2.78 -3.15
CA SER A 408 17.41 -1.58 -2.40
C SER A 408 16.80 -1.58 -0.99
N GLY A 409 15.54 -2.00 -0.86
CA GLY A 409 14.87 -2.21 0.43
C GLY A 409 15.54 -3.29 1.28
N GLU A 410 15.86 -4.45 0.69
CA GLU A 410 16.61 -5.51 1.36
C GLU A 410 17.95 -5.01 1.92
N VAL A 411 18.72 -4.28 1.11
CA VAL A 411 20.01 -3.72 1.53
C VAL A 411 19.84 -2.63 2.60
N ALA A 412 18.74 -1.86 2.56
CA ALA A 412 18.44 -0.87 3.58
C ALA A 412 18.06 -1.52 4.93
N CYS A 413 17.29 -2.61 4.92
CA CYS A 413 16.93 -3.36 6.12
C CYS A 413 18.14 -4.10 6.70
N TRP A 414 18.89 -4.83 5.87
CA TRP A 414 20.14 -5.49 6.27
C TRP A 414 21.15 -4.54 6.92
N ARG A 415 21.26 -3.29 6.45
CA ARG A 415 22.14 -2.28 7.06
C ARG A 415 21.64 -1.70 8.40
N LYS A 416 20.34 -1.79 8.69
CA LYS A 416 19.76 -1.44 9.99
C LYS A 416 19.91 -2.59 10.99
N ASP A 417 19.89 -3.83 10.49
CA ASP A 417 20.00 -5.06 11.26
C ASP A 417 21.45 -5.34 11.68
N MET A 418 21.91 -4.56 12.67
CA MET A 418 23.20 -4.76 13.32
C MET A 418 23.09 -5.98 14.24
N GLY A 419 23.80 -7.05 13.89
CA GLY A 419 23.87 -8.26 14.70
C GLY A 419 24.52 -8.02 16.08
N PRO A 420 24.57 -9.06 16.93
CA PRO A 420 25.21 -8.97 18.23
C PRO A 420 26.61 -8.33 18.14
N LEU A 421 26.90 -7.41 19.05
CA LEU A 421 28.15 -6.62 19.08
C LEU A 421 28.33 -5.60 17.94
N GLY A 422 27.29 -5.31 17.14
CA GLY A 422 27.34 -4.31 16.07
C GLY A 422 28.06 -4.78 14.80
N VAL A 423 28.19 -6.10 14.63
CA VAL A 423 28.71 -6.72 13.42
C VAL A 423 27.54 -7.00 12.48
N LEU A 424 27.65 -6.54 11.22
CA LEU A 424 26.67 -6.90 10.18
C LEU A 424 26.79 -8.40 9.90
N GLU A 425 25.70 -9.13 10.13
CA GLU A 425 25.63 -10.54 9.74
C GLU A 425 25.70 -10.68 8.22
N LYS A 426 26.10 -11.86 7.74
CA LYS A 426 26.17 -12.10 6.30
C LYS A 426 24.76 -12.18 5.74
N MET A 427 24.40 -11.25 4.87
CA MET A 427 23.16 -11.28 4.10
C MET A 427 22.99 -12.67 3.43
N GLY A 428 21.88 -13.33 3.74
CA GLY A 428 21.54 -14.67 3.28
C GLY A 428 21.20 -14.72 1.79
N LYS A 429 20.72 -15.90 1.35
CA LYS A 429 20.13 -16.03 0.02
C LYS A 429 18.67 -15.63 0.08
N ARG A 430 18.23 -14.86 -0.90
CA ARG A 430 16.81 -14.68 -1.22
C ARG A 430 16.30 -15.97 -1.87
N VAL A 431 15.12 -16.43 -1.47
CA VAL A 431 14.45 -17.60 -2.07
C VAL A 431 13.09 -17.16 -2.58
N GLU A 432 12.80 -17.50 -3.83
CA GLU A 432 11.51 -17.25 -4.50
C GLU A 432 11.11 -18.57 -5.16
N VAL A 433 9.93 -19.08 -4.81
CA VAL A 433 9.41 -20.34 -5.36
C VAL A 433 7.95 -20.15 -5.75
N GLU A 434 7.56 -20.70 -6.89
CA GLU A 434 6.21 -20.57 -7.44
C GLU A 434 5.74 -21.89 -8.02
N TRP A 435 4.51 -22.28 -7.68
CA TRP A 435 3.78 -23.41 -8.22
C TRP A 435 2.44 -22.96 -8.78
N ASP A 436 1.98 -23.62 -9.84
CA ASP A 436 0.63 -23.43 -10.35
C ASP A 436 -0.42 -24.22 -9.54
N ALA A 437 -1.66 -24.27 -10.04
CA ALA A 437 -2.76 -24.94 -9.34
C ALA A 437 -2.70 -26.47 -9.39
N ASP A 438 -1.94 -27.04 -10.34
CA ASP A 438 -1.71 -28.48 -10.47
C ASP A 438 -0.52 -28.94 -9.60
N GLY A 439 0.18 -27.99 -8.96
CA GLY A 439 1.35 -28.24 -8.11
C GLY A 439 2.67 -28.28 -8.87
N ASP A 440 2.68 -27.99 -10.17
CA ASP A 440 3.88 -27.97 -11.01
C ASP A 440 4.71 -26.70 -10.74
N ALA A 441 6.03 -26.87 -10.69
CA ALA A 441 6.96 -25.77 -10.36
C ALA A 441 7.16 -24.82 -11.54
N VAL A 442 6.75 -23.55 -11.36
CA VAL A 442 6.88 -22.45 -12.31
C VAL A 442 8.19 -21.67 -12.10
N MET A 443 8.66 -21.58 -10.84
CA MET A 443 9.90 -20.90 -10.46
C MET A 443 10.55 -21.58 -9.26
N VAL A 444 11.89 -21.76 -9.30
CA VAL A 444 12.73 -22.38 -8.25
C VAL A 444 14.09 -21.69 -8.19
#